data_AF-A0A955XZ08-F1
#
_entry.id   AF-A0A955XZ08-F1
#
_cell.length_a   1.000
_cell.length_b   1.000
_cell.length_c   1.000
_cell.angle_alpha   90.00
_cell.angle_beta   90.00
_cell.angle_gamma   90.00
#
_symmetry.space_group_name_H-M   'P 1'
#
loop_
_entity.id
_entity.type
_entity.pdbx_description
1 polymer ?
#
loop_
_entity_poly.entity_id
_entity_poly.type
_entity_poly.pdbx_seq_one_letter_code
_entity_poly.pdbx_strand_id
1 'polypeptide(L)'
;MSRPHLPALAGYTLALILIFASLGQADAQFGGTPTDGMQLPERSISSHDDATAVELNPAGLGFLQGWDLHLSYGISEDDSPSGFGIFGAGTLFDAIGIGAGFQVVDNLVLGEFLKFSTGVGATLGPQLSLGLTFNFFSSDAST
;
A
#
# COMPACT_ATOMS: atom_id res chain seq x y z
N MET A 1 -7.16 55.91 5.55
CA MET A 1 -6.90 54.71 4.73
C MET A 1 -5.60 54.07 5.20
N SER A 2 -5.66 52.93 5.88
CA SER A 2 -4.48 52.14 6.29
C SER A 2 -4.77 50.66 6.01
N ARG A 3 -3.84 49.97 5.37
CA ARG A 3 -3.96 48.60 4.85
C ARG A 3 -3.70 47.57 5.96
N PRO A 4 -4.46 46.46 6.06
CA PRO A 4 -4.17 45.40 7.02
C PRO A 4 -3.01 44.52 6.56
N HIS A 5 -2.12 44.21 7.51
CA HIS A 5 -0.95 43.34 7.35
C HIS A 5 -1.38 41.88 7.47
N LEU A 6 -1.38 41.14 6.35
CA LEU A 6 -1.69 39.70 6.31
C LEU A 6 -0.60 38.85 5.63
N PRO A 7 0.67 38.81 6.11
CA PRO A 7 1.63 37.81 5.64
C PRO A 7 1.92 36.66 6.63
N ALA A 8 1.50 36.74 7.90
CA ALA A 8 1.97 35.80 8.92
C ALA A 8 1.29 34.41 8.86
N LEU A 9 0.01 34.33 8.50
CA LEU A 9 -0.74 33.07 8.51
C LEU A 9 -0.34 32.10 7.38
N ALA A 10 0.06 32.62 6.22
CA ALA A 10 0.44 31.80 5.06
C ALA A 10 1.77 31.05 5.26
N GLY A 11 2.68 31.60 6.08
CA GLY A 11 3.97 30.96 6.37
C GLY A 11 3.83 29.70 7.23
N TYR A 12 2.90 29.71 8.20
CA TYR A 12 2.68 28.56 9.08
C TYR A 12 2.06 27.38 8.35
N THR A 13 1.17 27.61 7.38
CA THR A 13 0.56 26.54 6.58
C THR A 13 1.60 25.84 5.70
N LEU A 14 2.51 26.61 5.09
CA LEU A 14 3.57 26.06 4.24
C LEU A 14 4.60 25.26 5.05
N ALA A 15 4.94 25.73 6.27
CA ALA A 15 5.82 25.00 7.18
C ALA A 15 5.21 23.67 7.66
N LEU A 16 3.90 23.64 7.93
CA LEU A 16 3.19 22.42 8.31
C LEU A 16 3.17 21.38 7.18
N ILE A 17 2.96 21.81 5.93
CA ILE A 17 2.98 20.92 4.76
C ILE A 17 4.38 20.30 4.57
N LEU A 18 5.45 21.08 4.76
CA LEU A 18 6.83 20.59 4.62
C LEU A 18 7.25 19.61 5.73
N ILE A 19 6.73 19.75 6.95
CA ILE A 19 7.01 18.81 8.05
C ILE A 19 6.32 17.45 7.82
N PHE A 20 5.12 17.43 7.23
CA PHE A 20 4.47 16.17 6.85
C PHE A 20 5.11 15.51 5.63
N ALA A 21 5.70 16.29 4.70
CA ALA A 21 6.38 15.75 3.53
C ALA A 21 7.69 14.99 3.85
N SER A 22 8.27 15.19 5.04
CA SER A 22 9.51 14.50 5.46
C SER A 22 9.29 13.14 6.13
N LEU A 23 8.04 12.66 6.24
CA LEU A 23 7.74 11.32 6.77
C LEU A 23 7.74 10.23 5.69
N GLY A 24 8.45 10.43 4.58
CA GLY A 24 8.83 9.34 3.70
C GLY A 24 9.75 8.41 4.48
N GLN A 25 9.20 7.32 5.00
CA GLN A 25 9.96 6.27 5.68
C GLN A 25 10.99 5.75 4.68
N ALA A 26 12.27 6.00 4.96
CA ALA A 26 13.33 5.24 4.34
C ALA A 26 13.21 3.82 4.88
N ASP A 27 12.64 2.92 4.09
CA ASP A 27 12.62 1.49 4.39
C ASP A 27 14.08 1.03 4.46
N ALA A 28 14.56 0.84 5.69
CA ALA A 28 15.82 0.17 5.92
C ALA A 28 15.63 -1.26 5.38
N GLN A 29 16.42 -1.62 4.36
CA GLN A 29 16.53 -2.98 3.84
C GLN A 29 17.10 -3.91 4.93
N PHE A 30 16.28 -4.25 5.91
CA PHE A 30 16.48 -5.45 6.71
C PHE A 30 16.02 -6.63 5.85
N GLY A 31 16.80 -7.72 5.84
CA GLY A 31 16.48 -8.92 5.04
C GLY A 31 15.02 -9.31 5.22
N GLY A 32 14.33 -9.57 4.10
CA GLY A 32 12.88 -9.67 4.02
C GLY A 32 12.30 -10.48 5.17
N THR A 33 11.44 -9.83 5.95
CA THR A 33 10.68 -10.48 7.01
C THR A 33 9.48 -11.20 6.41
N PRO A 34 8.92 -12.23 7.07
CA PRO A 34 7.69 -12.88 6.58
C PRO A 34 6.53 -11.90 6.37
N THR A 35 6.58 -10.74 7.04
CA THR A 35 5.58 -9.69 6.91
C THR A 35 5.64 -8.90 5.61
N ASP A 36 6.79 -8.91 4.92
CA ASP A 36 6.98 -8.11 3.71
C ASP A 36 6.21 -8.68 2.51
N GLY A 37 6.02 -10.01 2.48
CA GLY A 37 5.36 -10.67 1.34
C GLY A 37 6.28 -10.74 0.11
N MET A 38 5.70 -10.82 -1.08
CA MET A 38 6.46 -10.74 -2.32
C MET A 38 6.83 -9.30 -2.66
N GLN A 39 7.98 -9.12 -3.32
CA GLN A 39 8.29 -7.85 -3.97
C GLN A 39 7.35 -7.66 -5.17
N LEU A 40 6.48 -6.66 -5.06
CA LEU A 40 5.66 -6.19 -6.17
C LEU A 40 6.43 -5.11 -6.95
N PRO A 41 6.20 -4.97 -8.26
CA PRO A 41 6.89 -3.97 -9.07
C PRO A 41 6.77 -2.58 -8.44
N GLU A 42 7.90 -1.91 -8.22
CA GLU A 42 7.92 -0.57 -7.62
C GLU A 42 7.17 0.41 -8.53
N ARG A 43 5.97 0.83 -8.10
CA ARG A 43 5.31 2.03 -8.60
C ARG A 43 5.30 3.08 -7.51
N SER A 44 5.20 4.34 -7.91
CA SER A 44 5.10 5.42 -6.92
C SER A 44 3.91 5.15 -5.98
N ILE A 45 4.09 5.36 -4.68
CA ILE A 45 3.01 5.12 -3.71
C ILE A 45 1.74 5.93 -4.04
N SER A 46 1.89 7.09 -4.69
CA SER A 46 0.81 7.95 -5.14
C SER A 46 0.06 7.46 -6.38
N SER A 47 0.59 6.47 -7.11
CA SER A 47 -0.01 5.93 -8.33
C SER A 47 -0.62 4.53 -8.14
N HIS A 48 -0.78 4.06 -6.90
CA HIS A 48 -1.43 2.79 -6.60
C HIS A 48 -2.93 2.99 -6.47
N ASP A 49 -3.64 3.00 -7.58
CA ASP A 49 -5.10 2.97 -7.69
C ASP A 49 -5.58 1.66 -8.36
N ASP A 50 -4.88 0.56 -8.08
CA ASP A 50 -5.10 -0.77 -8.65
C ASP A 50 -5.26 -1.85 -7.54
N ALA A 51 -5.39 -3.12 -7.91
CA ALA A 51 -5.60 -4.19 -6.94
C ALA A 51 -4.46 -4.36 -5.92
N THR A 52 -3.24 -3.97 -6.26
CA THR A 52 -2.09 -4.04 -5.34
C THR A 52 -2.10 -2.95 -4.28
N ALA A 53 -2.95 -1.93 -4.45
CA ALA A 53 -3.18 -0.88 -3.45
C ALA A 53 -3.62 -1.45 -2.09
N VAL A 54 -4.23 -2.65 -2.05
CA VAL A 54 -4.59 -3.32 -0.80
C VAL A 54 -3.40 -3.49 0.14
N GLU A 55 -2.17 -3.70 -0.36
CA GLU A 55 -0.98 -3.81 0.49
C GLU A 55 -0.08 -2.58 0.43
N LEU A 56 0.03 -1.94 -0.72
CA LEU A 56 1.02 -0.88 -0.95
C LEU A 56 0.53 0.51 -0.55
N ASN A 57 -0.77 0.79 -0.74
CA ASN A 57 -1.39 2.05 -0.38
C ASN A 57 -2.92 1.90 -0.26
N PRO A 58 -3.45 1.56 0.93
CA PRO A 58 -4.87 1.30 1.08
C PRO A 58 -5.76 2.52 0.81
N ALA A 59 -5.24 3.74 0.94
CA ALA A 59 -5.98 4.93 0.55
C ALA A 59 -6.24 4.96 -0.97
N GLY A 60 -5.36 4.35 -1.76
CA GLY A 60 -5.51 4.16 -3.20
C GLY A 60 -6.78 3.41 -3.61
N LEU A 61 -7.27 2.49 -2.75
CA LEU A 61 -8.51 1.74 -3.01
C LEU A 61 -9.71 2.67 -3.21
N GLY A 62 -9.77 3.82 -2.53
CA GLY A 62 -10.88 4.77 -2.69
C GLY A 62 -10.92 5.43 -4.07
N PHE A 63 -9.80 5.45 -4.80
CA PHE A 63 -9.70 6.04 -6.14
C PHE A 63 -9.89 5.04 -7.28
N LEU A 64 -10.15 3.76 -6.97
CA LEU A 64 -10.47 2.75 -7.99
C LEU A 64 -11.73 3.14 -8.78
N GLN A 65 -11.62 3.11 -10.11
CA GLN A 65 -12.72 3.43 -11.02
C GLN A 65 -13.48 2.18 -11.51
N GLY A 66 -13.21 1.02 -10.93
CA GLY A 66 -13.81 -0.25 -11.35
C GLY A 66 -13.24 -1.45 -10.58
N TRP A 67 -13.44 -2.64 -11.15
CA TRP A 67 -12.83 -3.87 -10.66
C TRP A 67 -11.48 -4.10 -11.33
N ASP A 68 -10.49 -4.51 -10.56
CA ASP A 68 -9.16 -4.82 -11.00
C ASP A 68 -8.67 -6.15 -10.41
N LEU A 69 -7.86 -6.86 -11.19
CA LEU A 69 -7.24 -8.12 -10.80
C LEU A 69 -5.77 -8.10 -11.19
N HIS A 70 -4.91 -8.27 -10.20
CA HIS A 70 -3.47 -8.35 -10.37
C HIS A 70 -2.97 -9.76 -10.06
N LEU A 71 -2.14 -10.29 -10.93
CA LEU A 71 -1.43 -11.55 -10.75
C LEU A 71 0.06 -11.26 -10.83
N SER A 72 0.81 -11.69 -9.83
CA SER A 72 2.26 -11.57 -9.79
C SER A 72 2.89 -12.93 -9.52
N TYR A 73 4.04 -13.14 -10.14
CA TYR A 73 4.89 -14.30 -9.91
C TYR A 73 6.33 -13.82 -9.87
N GLY A 74 6.98 -14.03 -8.73
CA GLY A 74 8.38 -13.68 -8.50
C GLY A 74 9.24 -14.92 -8.64
N ILE A 75 10.27 -14.84 -9.50
CA ILE A 75 11.36 -15.81 -9.54
C ILE A 75 12.60 -15.18 -8.92
N SER A 76 13.25 -15.90 -8.01
CA SER A 76 14.49 -15.43 -7.39
C SER A 76 15.67 -16.29 -7.82
N GLU A 77 16.79 -15.64 -8.19
CA GLU A 77 18.09 -16.30 -8.40
C GLU A 77 19.02 -16.18 -7.16
N ASP A 78 18.68 -15.30 -6.21
CA ASP A 78 19.40 -15.05 -4.95
C ASP A 78 18.46 -15.22 -3.73
N ASP A 79 18.95 -15.01 -2.48
CA ASP A 79 18.24 -15.09 -1.18
C ASP A 79 16.95 -14.22 -1.05
N SER A 80 16.44 -13.66 -2.14
CA SER A 80 15.18 -12.91 -2.19
C SER A 80 13.96 -13.84 -2.14
N PRO A 81 12.87 -13.44 -1.47
CA PRO A 81 11.63 -14.22 -1.48
C PRO A 81 11.07 -14.34 -2.90
N SER A 82 10.78 -15.57 -3.32
CA SER A 82 10.08 -15.89 -4.57
C SER A 82 8.64 -16.30 -4.27
N GLY A 83 7.77 -16.39 -5.27
CA GLY A 83 6.42 -16.88 -5.01
C GLY A 83 5.36 -16.44 -6.00
N PHE A 84 4.10 -16.56 -5.57
CA PHE A 84 2.93 -16.18 -6.34
C PHE A 84 1.99 -15.29 -5.52
N GLY A 85 1.38 -14.31 -6.18
CA GLY A 85 0.45 -13.36 -5.58
C GLY A 85 -0.75 -13.11 -6.48
N ILE A 86 -1.93 -13.04 -5.87
CA ILE A 86 -3.17 -12.64 -6.52
C ILE A 86 -3.84 -11.56 -5.68
N PHE A 87 -4.23 -10.48 -6.33
CA PHE A 87 -4.91 -9.36 -5.70
C PHE A 87 -6.14 -9.00 -6.51
N GLY A 88 -7.27 -8.82 -5.84
CA GLY A 88 -8.49 -8.34 -6.45
C GLY A 88 -8.98 -7.13 -5.67
N ALA A 89 -9.37 -6.08 -6.38
CA ALA A 89 -10.01 -4.93 -5.78
C ALA A 89 -11.16 -4.41 -6.64
N GLY A 90 -12.04 -3.66 -6.02
CA GLY A 90 -13.20 -3.08 -6.69
C GLY A 90 -13.76 -1.91 -5.91
N THR A 91 -14.57 -1.10 -6.60
CA THR A 91 -15.30 -0.01 -5.97
C THR A 91 -16.77 -0.38 -5.79
N LEU A 92 -17.33 0.05 -4.66
CA LEU A 92 -18.74 -0.02 -4.31
C LEU A 92 -19.29 1.40 -4.25
N PHE A 93 -20.38 1.64 -4.99
CA PHE A 93 -21.06 2.93 -5.05
C PHE A 93 -20.15 4.12 -5.42
N ASP A 94 -19.09 3.86 -6.19
CA ASP A 94 -18.09 4.84 -6.63
C ASP A 94 -17.42 5.64 -5.49
N ALA A 95 -17.48 5.12 -4.25
CA ALA A 95 -17.03 5.83 -3.06
C ALA A 95 -16.24 4.96 -2.10
N ILE A 96 -16.48 3.64 -2.10
CA ILE A 96 -15.85 2.69 -1.18
C ILE A 96 -15.07 1.67 -2.00
N GLY A 97 -13.75 1.74 -1.96
CA GLY A 97 -12.89 0.68 -2.47
C GLY A 97 -12.82 -0.49 -1.50
N ILE A 98 -12.89 -1.70 -2.00
CA ILE A 98 -12.59 -2.93 -1.25
C ILE A 98 -11.55 -3.73 -2.01
N GLY A 99 -10.70 -4.45 -1.28
CA GLY A 99 -9.69 -5.29 -1.89
C GLY A 99 -9.32 -6.47 -1.02
N ALA A 100 -8.83 -7.52 -1.65
CA ALA A 100 -8.21 -8.65 -1.00
C ALA A 100 -7.00 -9.13 -1.79
N GLY A 101 -6.01 -9.65 -1.08
CA GLY A 101 -4.78 -10.20 -1.61
C GLY A 101 -4.47 -11.54 -0.97
N PHE A 102 -3.90 -12.44 -1.75
CA PHE A 102 -3.36 -13.70 -1.26
C PHE A 102 -2.00 -13.91 -1.90
N GLN A 103 -1.02 -14.30 -1.10
CA GLN A 103 0.33 -14.60 -1.56
C GLN A 103 0.85 -15.87 -0.92
N VAL A 104 1.54 -16.66 -1.72
CA VAL A 104 2.42 -17.76 -1.30
C VAL A 104 3.84 -17.29 -1.55
N VAL A 105 4.65 -17.25 -0.51
CA VAL A 105 5.99 -16.69 -0.53
C VAL A 105 6.98 -17.74 -0.05
N ASP A 106 7.88 -18.14 -0.92
CA ASP A 106 9.01 -19.01 -0.64
C ASP A 106 10.24 -18.17 -0.32
N ASN A 107 10.75 -18.29 0.91
CA ASN A 107 11.97 -17.64 1.35
C ASN A 107 13.03 -18.71 1.68
N LEU A 108 14.23 -18.58 1.10
CA LEU A 108 15.30 -19.58 1.25
C LEU A 108 15.76 -19.77 2.70
N VAL A 109 15.65 -18.73 3.53
CA VAL A 109 16.11 -18.70 4.92
C VAL A 109 14.99 -19.03 5.90
N LEU A 110 13.76 -18.61 5.58
CA LEU A 110 12.64 -18.62 6.52
C LEU A 110 11.60 -19.72 6.21
N GLY A 111 11.58 -20.29 5.00
CA GLY A 111 10.62 -21.30 4.55
C GLY A 111 9.46 -20.72 3.73
N GLU A 112 8.40 -21.50 3.56
CA GLU A 112 7.18 -21.09 2.86
C GLU A 112 6.22 -20.34 3.81
N PHE A 113 5.66 -19.24 3.34
CA PHE A 113 4.72 -18.40 4.06
C PHE A 113 3.49 -18.10 3.23
N LEU A 114 2.36 -18.03 3.92
CA LEU A 114 1.10 -17.57 3.37
C LEU A 114 0.79 -16.20 3.93
N LYS A 115 0.49 -15.25 3.04
CA LYS A 115 0.01 -13.92 3.39
C LYS A 115 -1.39 -13.71 2.82
N PHE A 116 -2.28 -13.22 3.66
CA PHE A 116 -3.63 -12.82 3.25
C PHE A 116 -3.88 -11.38 3.68
N SER A 117 -4.42 -10.59 2.77
CA SER A 117 -4.63 -9.17 2.98
C SER A 117 -6.04 -8.80 2.60
N THR A 118 -6.65 -7.92 3.38
CA THR A 118 -7.96 -7.34 3.07
C THR A 118 -7.93 -5.87 3.40
N GLY A 119 -8.49 -5.05 2.51
CA GLY A 119 -8.48 -3.61 2.69
C GLY A 119 -9.80 -2.97 2.27
N VAL A 120 -10.02 -1.80 2.83
CA VAL A 120 -11.11 -0.91 2.49
C VAL A 120 -10.56 0.51 2.37
N GLY A 121 -11.00 1.22 1.34
CA GLY A 121 -10.73 2.63 1.11
C GLY A 121 -12.04 3.40 0.98
N ALA A 122 -12.07 4.64 1.43
CA ALA A 122 -13.23 5.51 1.34
C ALA A 122 -12.82 6.90 0.85
N THR A 123 -13.51 7.35 -0.19
CA THR A 123 -13.30 8.67 -0.80
C THR A 123 -14.07 9.75 -0.06
N LEU A 124 -13.37 10.83 0.28
CA LEU A 124 -13.83 12.03 0.99
C LEU A 124 -13.84 13.22 0.02
N GLY A 125 -14.61 13.09 -1.06
CA GLY A 125 -14.62 14.05 -2.18
C GLY A 125 -13.55 13.72 -3.24
N PRO A 126 -13.42 14.53 -4.29
CA PRO A 126 -12.72 14.12 -5.51
C PRO A 126 -11.19 13.99 -5.38
N GLN A 127 -10.57 14.44 -4.29
CA GLN A 127 -9.11 14.46 -4.13
C GLN A 127 -8.59 13.75 -2.88
N LEU A 128 -9.47 13.31 -1.97
CA LEU A 128 -9.06 12.76 -0.69
C LEU A 128 -9.65 11.37 -0.52
N SER A 129 -8.81 10.43 -0.07
CA SER A 129 -9.23 9.10 0.31
C SER A 129 -8.48 8.66 1.55
N LEU A 130 -9.12 7.85 2.38
CA LEU A 130 -8.52 7.17 3.52
C LEU A 130 -8.72 5.68 3.33
N GLY A 131 -7.73 4.88 3.72
CA GLY A 131 -7.86 3.43 3.66
C GLY A 131 -7.19 2.73 4.81
N LEU A 132 -7.67 1.53 5.07
CA LEU A 132 -7.19 0.62 6.10
C LEU A 132 -7.02 -0.76 5.48
N THR A 133 -5.93 -1.42 5.82
CA THR A 133 -5.68 -2.82 5.48
C THR A 133 -5.39 -3.62 6.72
N PHE A 134 -5.87 -4.85 6.70
CA PHE A 134 -5.51 -5.90 7.63
C PHE A 134 -4.72 -6.98 6.88
N ASN A 135 -3.55 -7.33 7.43
CA ASN A 135 -2.69 -8.38 6.89
C ASN A 135 -2.60 -9.53 7.91
N PHE A 136 -2.79 -10.75 7.43
CA PHE A 136 -2.64 -11.98 8.18
C PHE A 136 -1.52 -12.81 7.57
N PHE A 137 -0.71 -13.44 8.43
CA PHE A 137 0.45 -14.21 8.04
C PHE A 137 0.39 -15.58 8.71
N SER A 138 0.64 -16.63 7.94
CA SER A 138 0.75 -18.00 8.42
C SER A 138 2.04 -18.60 7.91
N SER A 139 2.76 -19.28 8.77
CA SER A 139 3.87 -20.15 8.42
C SER A 139 3.41 -21.58 8.62
N ASP A 140 3.52 -22.44 7.61
CA ASP A 140 3.36 -23.87 7.85
C ASP A 140 4.61 -24.38 8.58
N ALA A 141 4.46 -24.61 9.89
CA ALA A 141 5.47 -25.28 10.72
C ALA A 141 5.41 -26.79 10.49
N SER A 142 5.83 -27.24 9.31
CA SER A 142 5.96 -28.66 8.96
C SER A 142 6.86 -28.76 7.73
N THR A 143 8.09 -29.29 7.78
CA THR A 143 8.57 -30.52 8.44
C THR A 143 10.10 -30.49 8.57
#